data_AF-A0A7C1YP89-F1
#
_entry.id   AF-A0A7C1YP89-F1
#
_cell.length_a   1.000
_cell.length_b   1.000
_cell.length_c   1.000
_cell.angle_alpha   90.00
_cell.angle_beta   90.00
_cell.angle_gamma   90.00
#
_symmetry.space_group_name_H-M   'P 1'
#
loop_
_entity.id
_entity.type
_entity.pdbx_description
1 polymer ?
#
loop_
_entity_poly.entity_id
_entity_poly.type
_entity_poly.pdbx_seq_one_letter_code
_entity_poly.pdbx_strand_id
1 'polypeptide(L)' 'MEIIDKNNIPPETFDSGEARGITARVLIGKANGASNFVMRLFEIAPGG' A
#
# COMPACT_ATOMS: atom_id res chain seq x y z
N MET A 1 9.66 -17.70 -2.45
CA MET A 1 8.88 -17.01 -3.49
C MET A 1 7.46 -16.88 -2.96
N GLU A 2 6.95 -15.66 -2.86
CA GLU A 2 5.60 -15.37 -2.35
C GLU A 2 4.78 -14.78 -3.50
N ILE A 3 3.54 -15.23 -3.66
CA ILE A 3 2.58 -14.73 -4.65
C ILE A 3 1.32 -14.37 -3.87
N ILE A 4 0.94 -13.09 -3.89
CA ILE A 4 -0.24 -12.58 -3.21
C ILE A 4 -1.06 -11.75 -4.20
N ASP A 5 -2.38 -11.94 -4.20
CA ASP A 5 -3.30 -11.01 -4.86
C ASP A 5 -3.45 -9.75 -4.00
N LYS A 6 -3.20 -8.58 -4.60
CA LYS A 6 -3.36 -7.27 -3.96
C LYS A 6 -4.74 -7.08 -3.32
N ASN A 7 -5.78 -7.73 -3.86
CA ASN A 7 -7.15 -7.57 -3.39
C ASN A 7 -7.39 -8.28 -2.04
N ASN A 8 -6.51 -9.20 -1.64
CA ASN A 8 -6.55 -9.85 -0.33
C ASN A 8 -5.86 -9.04 0.78
N ILE A 9 -5.19 -7.93 0.43
CA ILE A 9 -4.54 -7.03 1.39
C ILE A 9 -5.44 -5.80 1.53
N PRO A 10 -6.05 -5.52 2.70
CA PRO A 10 -6.93 -4.36 2.85
C PRO A 10 -6.16 -3.05 2.59
N PRO A 11 -6.75 -2.07 1.90
CA PRO A 11 -6.13 -0.76 1.72
C PRO A 11 -6.25 0.07 3.01
N GLU A 12 -5.25 0.90 3.24
CA GLU A 12 -5.30 1.99 4.21
C GLU A 12 -5.64 3.28 3.47
N THR A 13 -6.61 4.05 3.98
CA THR A 13 -7.07 5.31 3.37
C THR A 13 -6.38 6.49 4.03
N PHE A 14 -5.83 7.37 3.21
CA PHE A 14 -5.24 8.65 3.58
C PHE A 14 -6.11 9.76 3.00
N ASP A 15 -6.87 10.42 3.89
CA ASP A 15 -7.79 11.51 3.52
C ASP A 15 -7.57 12.76 4.40
N SER A 16 -6.32 13.02 4.80
CA SER A 16 -5.98 14.11 5.71
C SER A 16 -4.64 14.75 5.37
N GLY A 17 -4.57 16.09 5.46
CA GLY A 17 -3.33 16.82 5.20
C GLY A 17 -2.92 16.77 3.73
N GLU A 18 -1.62 16.65 3.47
CA GLU A 18 -1.04 16.62 2.11
C GLU A 18 -1.32 15.29 1.38
N ALA A 19 -1.63 14.22 2.11
CA ALA A 19 -2.03 12.94 1.56
C ALA A 19 -3.55 12.79 1.68
N ARG A 20 -4.27 13.34 0.71
CA ARG A 20 -5.73 13.31 0.63
C ARG A 20 -6.18 12.53 -0.60
N GLY A 21 -7.24 11.72 -0.50
CA GLY A 21 -7.73 10.96 -1.64
C GLY A 21 -6.82 9.82 -2.09
N ILE A 22 -5.95 9.32 -1.21
CA ILE A 22 -5.00 8.23 -1.50
C ILE A 22 -5.42 6.98 -0.74
N THR A 23 -5.35 5.81 -1.39
CA THR A 23 -5.32 4.52 -0.69
C THR A 23 -3.97 3.84 -0.92
N ALA A 24 -3.45 3.15 0.10
CA ALA A 24 -2.21 2.41 -0.01
C ALA A 24 -2.31 0.99 0.53
N ARG A 25 -1.54 0.08 -0.05
CA ARG A 25 -1.37 -1.30 0.42
C ARG A 25 0.11 -1.59 0.60
N VAL A 26 0.48 -2.19 1.72
CA VAL A 26 1.83 -2.76 1.88
C VAL A 26 1.82 -4.16 1.29
N LEU A 27 2.41 -4.33 0.12
CA LEU A 27 2.47 -5.62 -0.59
C LEU A 27 3.57 -6.51 -0.02
N ILE A 28 4.74 -5.92 0.23
CA ILE A 28 5.90 -6.60 0.82
C ILE A 28 6.43 -5.72 1.95
N GLY A 29 6.40 -6.22 3.17
CA GLY A 29 6.82 -5.50 4.35
C GLY A 29 7.65 -6.33 5.32
N LYS A 30 7.93 -5.76 6.50
CA LYS A 30 8.63 -6.46 7.59
C LYS A 30 7.91 -7.77 7.99
N ALA A 31 6.59 -7.80 7.92
CA ALA A 31 5.79 -9.00 8.18
C ALA A 31 6.07 -10.15 7.20
N ASN A 32 6.52 -9.85 5.98
CA ASN A 32 6.97 -10.82 4.98
C ASN A 32 8.46 -11.15 5.10
N GLY A 33 9.15 -10.66 6.12
CA GLY A 33 10.60 -10.84 6.31
C GLY A 33 11.47 -9.93 5.43
N ALA A 34 10.90 -8.88 4.82
CA ALA A 34 11.66 -7.97 3.99
C ALA A 34 12.53 -7.01 4.83
N SER A 35 13.84 -7.26 4.84
CA SER A 35 14.83 -6.52 5.65
C SER A 35 15.43 -5.31 4.95
N ASN A 36 15.47 -5.30 3.61
CA ASN A 36 16.21 -4.31 2.83
C ASN A 36 15.31 -3.25 2.18
N PHE A 37 14.09 -3.63 1.80
CA PHE A 37 13.12 -2.74 1.16
C PHE A 37 11.70 -3.18 1.46
N VAL A 38 10.75 -2.30 1.17
CA VAL A 38 9.31 -2.56 1.26
C VAL A 38 8.65 -2.15 -0.05
N MET A 39 7.59 -2.86 -0.44
CA MET A 39 6.81 -2.56 -1.64
C MET A 39 5.42 -2.08 -1.22
N ARG A 40 4.99 -0.96 -1.80
CA ARG A 40 3.64 -0.41 -1.61
C ARG A 40 2.96 -0.20 -2.95
N LEU A 41 1.65 -0.42 -2.99
CA LEU A 41 0.79 0.00 -4.07
C LEU A 41 -0.02 1.19 -3.59
N PHE A 42 0.04 2.30 -4.33
CA PHE A 42 -0.78 3.48 -4.10
C PHE A 42 -1.83 3.58 -5.20
N GLU A 43 -3.06 3.87 -4.82
CA GLU A 43 -4.14 4.24 -5.73
C GLU A 43 -4.53 5.67 -5.36
N ILE A 44 -4.53 6.57 -6.35
CA ILE A 44 -4.77 8.00 -6.16
C ILE A 44 -6.10 8.31 -6.83
N ALA A 45 -7.02 8.93 -6.08
CA ALA A 45 -8.30 9.36 -6.62
C ALA A 45 -8.11 10.47 -7.67
N PRO A 46 -9.08 10.67 -8.58
CA PRO A 46 -9.03 11.80 -9.51
C PRO A 46 -8.86 13.12 -8.76
N GLY A 47 -7.88 13.93 -9.16
CA GLY A 47 -7.59 15.22 -8.54
C GLY A 47 -6.27 15.27 -7.76
N GLY A 48 -5.70 14.12 -7.40
CA GLY A 48 -4.47 14.06 -6.62
C GLY A 48 -4.71 14.21 -5.14
#